data_AF-A0A920DFQ3-F1
#
_entry.id   AF-A0A920DFQ3-F1
#
_cell.length_a   1.000
_cell.length_b   1.000
_cell.length_c   1.000
_cell.angle_alpha   90.00
_cell.angle_beta   90.00
_cell.angle_gamma   90.00
#
_symmetry.space_group_name_H-M   'P 1'
#
loop_
_entity.id
_entity.type
_entity.pdbx_description
1 polymer ?
#
loop_
_entity_poly.entity_id
_entity_poly.type
_entity_poly.pdbx_seq_one_letter_code
_entity_poly.pdbx_strand_id
1 'polypeptide(L)'
;MSWSKLKKELESFLCPALVGRVEYRATSYHYLLGKSGNCYISVDKKNVLNMSDPNNSIRWYQTEQEIKSDSTLEVPISNEEIEEVRQDTKGTVPEDRLIVIARKKKITLLAKELLTAQATLTKSNFVVVATKYLSTSIDENLESNDILLNVLALIDRRVGKKRILNMSEKIKLKHPIVQYFYELRRSTL
;
A
#
# COMPACT_ATOMS: atom_id res chain seq x y z
N MET A 1 17.88 3.90 17.61
CA MET A 1 18.53 4.73 16.57
C MET A 1 17.98 6.15 16.65
N SER A 2 18.80 7.20 16.50
CA SER A 2 18.29 8.59 16.47
C SER A 2 17.57 8.88 15.15
N TRP A 3 16.56 9.75 15.17
CA TRP A 3 15.77 10.11 13.98
C TRP A 3 16.65 10.62 12.84
N SER A 4 17.62 11.50 13.13
CA SER A 4 18.51 12.05 12.11
C SER A 4 19.37 10.99 11.42
N LYS A 5 19.78 9.93 12.12
CA LYS A 5 20.51 8.81 11.52
C LYS A 5 19.59 7.97 10.64
N LEU A 6 18.41 7.61 11.15
CA LEU A 6 17.40 6.86 10.39
C LEU A 6 17.03 7.58 9.10
N LYS A 7 16.75 8.88 9.20
CA LYS A 7 16.39 9.72 8.06
C LYS A 7 17.47 9.67 6.97
N LYS A 8 18.74 9.88 7.34
CA LYS A 8 19.86 9.83 6.39
C LYS A 8 19.97 8.46 5.71
N GLU A 9 19.78 7.38 6.47
CA GLU A 9 19.79 6.03 5.90
C GLU A 9 18.63 5.84 4.91
N LEU A 10 17.40 6.21 5.27
CA LEU A 10 16.24 6.12 4.37
C LEU A 10 16.42 6.95 3.10
N GLU A 11 16.93 8.18 3.20
CA GLU A 11 17.19 9.05 2.05
C GLU A 11 18.28 8.47 1.13
N SER A 12 19.26 7.75 1.68
CA SER A 12 20.30 7.09 0.89
C SER A 12 19.77 5.95 0.01
N PHE A 13 18.62 5.37 0.38
CA PHE A 13 17.95 4.32 -0.40
C PHE A 13 16.95 4.87 -1.40
N LEU A 14 16.62 6.16 -1.40
CA LEU A 14 15.71 6.72 -2.39
C LEU A 14 16.27 6.53 -3.81
N CYS A 15 15.38 6.19 -4.74
CA CYS A 15 15.70 6.26 -6.15
C CYS A 15 16.20 7.68 -6.52
N PRO A 16 17.28 7.82 -7.33
CA PRO A 16 17.77 9.12 -7.80
C PRO A 16 16.69 10.07 -8.31
N ALA A 17 15.68 9.58 -9.03
CA ALA A 17 14.61 10.42 -9.59
C ALA A 17 13.59 10.92 -8.55
N LEU A 18 13.60 10.38 -7.34
CA LEU A 18 12.75 10.79 -6.23
C LEU A 18 13.50 11.63 -5.19
N VAL A 19 14.83 11.73 -5.28
CA VAL A 19 15.63 12.58 -4.40
C VAL A 19 15.20 14.05 -4.56
N GLY A 20 14.85 14.69 -3.45
CA GLY A 20 14.35 16.08 -3.43
C GLY A 20 12.84 16.22 -3.72
N ARG A 21 12.18 15.17 -4.22
CA ARG A 21 10.71 15.10 -4.33
C ARG A 21 10.08 14.42 -3.13
N VAL A 22 10.63 13.27 -2.75
CA VAL A 22 10.22 12.51 -1.56
C VAL A 22 11.12 12.89 -0.40
N GLU A 23 10.52 13.28 0.72
CA GLU A 23 11.24 13.66 1.93
C GLU A 23 10.63 13.01 3.16
N TYR A 24 11.51 12.67 4.11
CA TYR A 24 11.08 12.22 5.43
C TYR A 24 11.07 13.37 6.44
N ARG A 25 9.91 13.67 7.02
CA ARG A 25 9.70 14.83 7.91
C ARG A 25 9.10 14.40 9.24
N ALA A 26 9.42 15.08 10.34
CA ALA A 26 8.74 14.86 11.62
C ALA A 26 7.73 15.98 11.85
N THR A 27 6.44 15.65 11.96
CA THR A 27 5.43 16.63 12.39
C THR A 27 5.43 16.71 13.91
N SER A 28 6.17 17.70 14.42
CA SER A 28 6.36 18.13 15.81
C SER A 28 7.44 17.40 16.63
N TYR A 29 8.27 18.21 17.28
CA TYR A 29 9.32 17.86 18.25
C TYR A 29 8.76 17.43 19.63
N HIS A 30 7.43 17.30 19.77
CA HIS A 30 6.81 16.93 21.03
C HIS A 30 6.42 15.46 21.01
N TYR A 31 7.10 14.69 21.86
CA TYR A 31 6.71 13.34 22.27
C TYR A 31 5.29 13.37 22.88
N LEU A 32 4.27 13.32 22.03
CA LEU A 32 2.90 13.05 22.44
C LEU A 32 2.61 11.58 22.15
N LEU A 33 2.75 10.76 23.20
CA LEU A 33 2.18 9.42 23.26
C LEU A 33 0.70 9.48 22.89
N GLY A 34 0.29 8.71 21.88
CA GLY A 34 -1.13 8.52 21.56
C GLY A 34 -1.74 9.41 20.47
N LYS A 35 -0.96 10.28 19.79
CA LYS A 35 -1.44 10.92 18.56
C LYS A 35 -0.97 10.16 17.32
N SER A 36 -1.92 9.52 16.62
CA SER A 36 -1.77 8.82 15.34
C SER A 36 -1.41 9.75 14.15
N GLY A 37 -0.63 10.81 14.39
CA GLY A 37 -0.44 11.93 13.46
C GLY A 37 1.01 12.29 13.15
N ASN A 38 1.99 11.43 13.46
CA ASN A 38 3.37 11.67 13.05
C ASN A 38 3.57 11.11 11.64
N CYS A 39 3.22 11.92 10.63
CA CYS A 39 3.39 11.54 9.25
C CYS A 39 4.83 11.80 8.82
N TYR A 40 5.52 10.74 8.41
CA TYR A 40 6.94 10.81 8.12
C TYR A 40 7.31 10.80 6.65
N ILE A 41 6.36 10.84 5.72
CA ILE A 41 6.64 10.90 4.28
C ILE A 41 5.85 12.05 3.65
N SER A 42 6.57 12.92 2.95
CA SER A 42 6.00 13.97 2.11
C SER A 42 6.49 13.84 0.68
N VAL A 43 5.64 14.19 -0.28
CA VAL A 43 5.95 14.24 -1.71
C VAL A 43 5.66 15.64 -2.21
N ASP A 44 6.63 16.26 -2.89
CA ASP A 44 6.52 17.62 -3.42
C ASP A 44 6.04 18.62 -2.35
N LYS A 45 6.60 18.48 -1.13
CA LYS A 45 6.29 19.26 0.10
C LYS A 45 4.89 19.05 0.68
N LYS A 46 4.07 18.16 0.12
CA LYS A 46 2.75 17.78 0.65
C LYS A 46 2.82 16.48 1.43
N ASN A 47 2.12 16.43 2.56
CA ASN A 47 2.05 15.21 3.38
C ASN A 47 1.04 14.24 2.77
N VAL A 48 1.48 13.03 2.45
CA VAL A 48 0.64 12.03 1.74
C VAL A 48 0.14 10.90 2.65
N LEU A 49 0.79 10.68 3.80
CA LEU A 49 0.42 9.62 4.76
C LEU A 49 -0.63 10.06 5.79
N ASN A 50 -1.14 11.28 5.71
CA ASN A 50 -2.11 11.80 6.67
C ASN A 50 -3.54 11.40 6.29
N MET A 51 -4.10 10.44 7.00
CA MET A 51 -5.48 9.98 6.79
C MET A 51 -6.53 11.01 7.20
N SER A 52 -6.20 11.92 8.11
CA SER A 52 -7.13 12.92 8.65
C SER A 52 -7.05 14.26 7.91
N ASP A 53 -6.19 14.38 6.90
CA ASP A 53 -6.06 15.60 6.12
C ASP A 53 -7.14 15.66 5.03
N PRO A 54 -8.08 16.62 5.09
CA PRO A 54 -9.12 16.76 4.07
C PRO A 54 -8.56 17.14 2.69
N ASN A 55 -7.31 17.62 2.62
CA ASN A 55 -6.64 17.93 1.36
C ASN A 55 -5.82 16.75 0.81
N ASN A 56 -5.88 15.57 1.43
CA ASN A 56 -5.17 14.41 0.92
C ASN A 56 -5.83 13.93 -0.38
N SER A 57 -5.05 13.88 -1.46
CA SER A 57 -5.52 13.37 -2.76
C SER A 57 -5.69 11.84 -2.78
N ILE A 58 -5.24 11.15 -1.73
CA ILE A 58 -5.28 9.69 -1.62
C ILE A 58 -6.59 9.28 -0.95
N ARG A 59 -7.31 8.36 -1.60
CA ARG A 59 -8.52 7.77 -1.04
C ARG A 59 -8.17 6.84 0.12
N TRP A 60 -8.81 7.06 1.26
CA TRP A 60 -8.73 6.20 2.44
C TRP A 60 -10.11 5.62 2.70
N TYR A 61 -10.21 4.31 2.82
CA TYR A 61 -11.50 3.64 2.93
C TYR A 61 -11.99 3.65 4.38
N GLN A 62 -13.27 3.98 4.60
CA GLN A 62 -13.85 3.94 5.93
C GLN A 62 -14.54 2.61 6.25
N THR A 63 -15.13 1.97 5.23
CA THR A 63 -15.93 0.76 5.40
C THR A 63 -15.66 -0.25 4.29
N GLU A 64 -15.95 -1.53 4.55
CA GLU A 64 -15.86 -2.57 3.52
C GLU A 64 -16.83 -2.32 2.37
N GLN A 65 -17.99 -1.71 2.66
CA GLN A 65 -19.00 -1.39 1.65
C GLN A 65 -18.47 -0.39 0.63
N GLU A 66 -17.69 0.59 1.08
CA GLU A 66 -17.06 1.58 0.20
C GLU A 66 -16.10 0.93 -0.80
N ILE A 67 -15.31 -0.04 -0.33
CA ILE A 67 -14.39 -0.81 -1.19
C ILE A 67 -15.19 -1.69 -2.16
N LYS A 68 -16.27 -2.33 -1.68
CA LYS A 68 -17.12 -3.20 -2.49
C LYS A 68 -17.90 -2.46 -3.56
N SER A 69 -18.25 -1.19 -3.32
CA SER A 69 -18.96 -0.34 -4.27
C SER A 69 -18.03 0.47 -5.18
N ASP A 70 -16.71 0.38 -4.98
CA ASP A 70 -15.75 1.09 -5.79
C ASP A 70 -15.67 0.49 -7.21
N SER A 71 -16.24 1.20 -8.18
CA SER A 71 -16.21 0.80 -9.59
C SER A 71 -14.84 0.95 -10.24
N THR A 72 -13.90 1.69 -9.62
CA THR A 72 -12.53 1.85 -10.11
C THR A 72 -11.64 0.67 -9.75
N LEU A 73 -12.08 -0.17 -8.80
CA LEU A 73 -11.33 -1.31 -8.31
C LEU A 73 -11.57 -2.53 -9.22
N GLU A 74 -10.76 -2.63 -10.28
CA GLU A 74 -10.74 -3.79 -11.16
C GLU A 74 -10.08 -4.97 -10.43
N VAL A 75 -10.90 -5.92 -10.00
CA VAL A 75 -10.41 -7.20 -9.46
C VAL A 75 -10.40 -8.24 -10.58
N PRO A 76 -9.23 -8.55 -11.19
CA PRO A 76 -9.13 -9.66 -12.13
C PRO A 76 -9.46 -10.97 -11.40
N ILE A 77 -10.23 -11.84 -12.02
CA ILE A 77 -10.60 -13.16 -11.47
C ILE A 77 -9.82 -14.21 -12.23
N SER A 78 -9.13 -15.09 -11.52
CA SER A 78 -8.44 -16.23 -12.15
C SER A 78 -9.42 -17.40 -12.35
N ASN A 79 -9.13 -18.26 -13.33
CA ASN A 79 -9.92 -19.48 -13.55
C ASN A 79 -9.91 -20.41 -12.32
N GLU A 80 -8.83 -20.38 -11.54
CA GLU A 80 -8.70 -21.13 -10.28
C GLU A 80 -9.75 -20.67 -9.25
N GLU A 81 -9.98 -19.37 -9.12
CA GLU A 81 -10.98 -18.81 -8.19
C GLU A 81 -12.41 -19.18 -8.59
N ILE A 82 -12.67 -19.32 -9.90
CA ILE A 82 -13.97 -19.77 -10.42
C ILE A 82 -14.18 -21.26 -10.10
N GLU A 83 -13.14 -22.07 -10.27
CA GLU A 83 -13.22 -23.51 -10.00
C GLU A 83 -13.35 -23.80 -8.50
N GLU A 84 -12.69 -23.04 -7.63
CA GLU A 84 -12.93 -23.13 -6.17
C GLU A 84 -14.41 -22.91 -5.82
N VAL A 85 -15.04 -21.90 -6.42
CA VAL A 85 -16.46 -21.61 -6.21
C VAL A 85 -17.35 -22.72 -6.78
N ARG A 86 -16.94 -23.35 -7.89
CA ARG A 86 -17.65 -24.50 -8.47
C ARG A 86 -17.64 -25.71 -7.53
N GLN A 87 -16.50 -25.98 -6.91
CA GLN A 87 -16.35 -27.05 -5.92
C GLN A 87 -17.19 -26.75 -4.66
N ASP A 88 -17.12 -25.51 -4.14
CA ASP A 88 -17.91 -25.06 -2.98
C ASP A 88 -19.44 -25.19 -3.24
N THR A 89 -19.88 -24.97 -4.48
CA THR A 89 -21.30 -24.99 -4.89
C THR A 89 -21.77 -26.33 -5.45
N LYS A 90 -20.91 -27.36 -5.45
CA LYS A 90 -21.18 -28.72 -5.97
C LYS A 90 -21.72 -28.73 -7.40
N GLY A 91 -21.35 -27.76 -8.24
CA GLY A 91 -21.76 -27.68 -9.64
C GLY A 91 -23.23 -27.32 -9.89
N THR A 92 -23.96 -26.83 -8.88
CA THR A 92 -25.39 -26.48 -9.02
C THR A 92 -25.62 -25.12 -9.68
N VAL A 93 -24.55 -24.33 -9.84
CA VAL A 93 -24.62 -22.91 -10.21
C VAL A 93 -24.10 -22.73 -11.65
N PRO A 94 -24.85 -22.01 -12.53
CA PRO A 94 -24.41 -21.70 -13.89
C PRO A 94 -23.08 -20.92 -13.92
N GLU A 95 -22.29 -21.08 -14.99
CA GLU A 95 -20.97 -20.44 -15.14
C GLU A 95 -21.01 -18.91 -14.96
N ASP A 96 -22.00 -18.23 -15.53
CA ASP A 96 -22.18 -16.78 -15.38
C ASP A 96 -22.32 -16.34 -13.92
N ARG A 97 -22.96 -17.19 -13.09
CA ARG A 97 -23.14 -16.93 -11.66
C ARG A 97 -21.89 -17.30 -10.85
N LEU A 98 -21.12 -18.29 -11.28
CA LEU A 98 -19.84 -18.65 -10.63
C LEU A 98 -18.86 -17.47 -10.69
N ILE A 99 -18.76 -16.78 -11.82
CA ILE A 99 -17.90 -15.59 -11.98
C ILE A 99 -18.32 -14.49 -10.99
N VAL A 100 -19.62 -14.22 -10.86
CA VAL A 100 -20.13 -13.19 -9.94
C VAL A 100 -19.85 -13.56 -8.48
N ILE A 101 -20.02 -14.83 -8.12
CA ILE A 101 -19.75 -15.31 -6.75
C ILE A 101 -18.25 -15.26 -6.45
N ALA A 102 -17.40 -15.71 -7.37
CA ALA A 102 -15.95 -15.63 -7.25
C ALA A 102 -15.50 -14.18 -7.06
N ARG A 103 -16.00 -13.26 -7.91
CA ARG A 103 -15.74 -11.82 -7.79
C ARG A 103 -16.12 -11.28 -6.43
N LYS A 104 -17.33 -11.59 -5.96
CA LYS A 104 -17.86 -11.10 -4.69
C LYS A 104 -17.06 -11.62 -3.51
N LYS A 105 -16.67 -12.91 -3.52
CA LYS A 105 -15.80 -13.54 -2.52
C LYS A 105 -14.46 -12.82 -2.47
N LYS A 106 -13.81 -12.63 -3.63
CA LYS A 106 -12.51 -11.97 -3.75
C LYS A 106 -12.51 -10.51 -3.30
N ILE A 107 -13.47 -9.70 -3.76
CA ILE A 107 -13.61 -8.30 -3.31
C ILE A 107 -13.82 -8.23 -1.80
N THR A 108 -14.58 -9.16 -1.22
CA THR A 108 -14.82 -9.19 0.23
C THR A 108 -13.55 -9.48 1.01
N LEU A 109 -12.73 -10.43 0.54
CA LEU A 109 -11.42 -10.73 1.16
C LEU A 109 -10.48 -9.53 1.06
N LEU A 110 -10.36 -8.96 -0.14
CA LEU A 110 -9.52 -7.79 -0.39
C LEU A 110 -9.96 -6.58 0.45
N ALA A 111 -11.25 -6.32 0.59
CA ALA A 111 -11.77 -5.25 1.44
C ALA A 111 -11.34 -5.42 2.91
N LYS A 112 -11.40 -6.65 3.42
CA LYS A 112 -10.94 -6.96 4.78
C LYS A 112 -9.44 -6.74 4.94
N GLU A 113 -8.65 -7.19 3.97
CA GLU A 113 -7.19 -7.03 3.98
C GLU A 113 -6.80 -5.55 3.94
N LEU A 114 -7.39 -4.76 3.04
CA LEU A 114 -7.13 -3.33 2.93
C LEU A 114 -7.46 -2.57 4.21
N LEU A 115 -8.62 -2.83 4.82
CA LEU A 115 -8.99 -2.19 6.09
C LEU A 115 -8.08 -2.62 7.24
N THR A 116 -7.69 -3.88 7.27
CA THR A 116 -6.77 -4.39 8.31
C THR A 116 -5.38 -3.75 8.16
N ALA A 117 -4.88 -3.63 6.93
CA ALA A 117 -3.63 -2.97 6.63
C ALA A 117 -3.67 -1.47 6.98
N GLN A 118 -4.78 -0.79 6.67
CA GLN A 118 -5.01 0.60 7.04
C GLN A 118 -5.09 0.79 8.56
N ALA A 119 -5.82 -0.07 9.27
CA ALA A 119 -5.89 -0.04 10.73
C ALA A 119 -4.51 -0.30 11.39
N THR A 120 -3.70 -1.16 10.78
CA THR A 120 -2.31 -1.40 11.19
C THR A 120 -1.47 -0.14 11.01
N LEU A 121 -1.60 0.54 9.87
CA LEU A 121 -0.90 1.80 9.61
C LEU A 121 -1.20 2.87 10.67
N THR A 122 -2.48 3.07 11.04
CA THR A 122 -2.88 4.06 12.05
C THR A 122 -2.27 3.81 13.42
N LYS A 123 -2.06 2.54 13.77
CA LYS A 123 -1.46 2.11 15.05
C LYS A 123 0.06 1.91 14.95
N SER A 124 0.62 1.98 13.75
CA SER A 124 2.02 1.67 13.49
C SER A 124 2.95 2.77 14.04
N ASN A 125 4.17 2.36 14.36
CA ASN A 125 5.25 3.27 14.66
C ASN A 125 6.19 3.32 13.46
N PHE A 126 6.25 4.46 12.78
CA PHE A 126 7.08 4.65 11.59
C PHE A 126 8.54 4.27 11.83
N VAL A 127 9.13 4.62 12.98
CA VAL A 127 10.54 4.31 13.28
C VAL A 127 10.76 2.80 13.34
N VAL A 128 9.80 2.06 13.91
CA VAL A 128 9.86 0.59 13.99
C VAL A 128 9.76 -0.02 12.59
N VAL A 129 8.80 0.42 11.78
CA VAL A 129 8.60 -0.11 10.43
C VAL A 129 9.77 0.24 9.51
N ALA A 130 10.29 1.47 9.58
CA ALA A 130 11.46 1.90 8.82
C ALA A 130 12.71 1.12 9.22
N THR A 131 12.91 0.85 10.51
CA THR A 131 14.02 -0.01 10.97
C THR A 131 13.86 -1.43 10.44
N LYS A 132 12.62 -1.97 10.47
CA LYS A 132 12.32 -3.29 9.89
C LYS A 132 12.68 -3.31 8.40
N TYR A 133 12.21 -2.33 7.62
CA TYR A 133 12.50 -2.18 6.20
C TYR A 133 14.01 -2.20 5.89
N LEU A 134 14.83 -1.54 6.71
CA LEU A 134 16.29 -1.51 6.52
C LEU A 134 16.95 -2.87 6.83
N SER A 135 16.31 -3.70 7.64
CA SER A 135 16.82 -5.01 8.07
C SER A 135 16.29 -6.21 7.27
N THR A 136 15.24 -6.03 6.46
CA THR A 136 14.59 -7.08 5.67
C THR A 136 14.90 -6.96 4.18
N SER A 137 14.69 -8.04 3.43
CA SER A 137 14.90 -8.03 1.99
C SER A 137 13.88 -7.13 1.27
N ILE A 138 14.26 -6.59 0.11
CA ILE A 138 13.35 -5.75 -0.69
C ILE A 138 12.14 -6.55 -1.19
N ASP A 139 12.33 -7.85 -1.42
CA ASP A 139 11.29 -8.78 -1.88
C ASP A 139 10.22 -8.96 -0.81
N GLU A 140 10.64 -9.23 0.43
CA GLU A 140 9.73 -9.33 1.58
C GLU A 140 8.96 -8.03 1.80
N ASN A 141 9.62 -6.87 1.65
CA ASN A 141 8.97 -5.58 1.86
C ASN A 141 7.93 -5.27 0.78
N LEU A 142 8.14 -5.71 -0.48
CA LEU A 142 7.19 -5.54 -1.57
C LEU A 142 5.98 -6.48 -1.45
N GLU A 143 6.18 -7.72 -1.02
CA GLU A 143 5.09 -8.70 -0.87
C GLU A 143 4.37 -8.57 0.48
N SER A 144 4.88 -7.75 1.41
CA SER A 144 4.26 -7.52 2.72
C SER A 144 2.82 -6.99 2.62
N ASN A 145 2.02 -7.28 3.67
CA ASN A 145 0.71 -6.67 3.89
C ASN A 145 0.80 -5.30 4.59
N ASP A 146 1.99 -4.91 5.05
CA ASP A 146 2.21 -3.61 5.66
C ASP A 146 2.34 -2.52 4.58
N ILE A 147 1.41 -1.57 4.60
CA ILE A 147 1.36 -0.45 3.65
C ILE A 147 2.66 0.33 3.64
N LEU A 148 3.25 0.60 4.81
CA LEU A 148 4.43 1.44 4.93
C LEU A 148 5.68 0.72 4.43
N LEU A 149 5.79 -0.60 4.65
CA LEU A 149 6.85 -1.40 4.03
C LEU A 149 6.74 -1.39 2.51
N ASN A 150 5.54 -1.55 1.95
CA ASN A 150 5.33 -1.50 0.50
C ASN A 150 5.71 -0.13 -0.06
N VAL A 151 5.31 0.97 0.59
CA VAL A 151 5.65 2.34 0.18
C VAL A 151 7.16 2.56 0.17
N LEU A 152 7.85 2.22 1.27
CA LEU A 152 9.31 2.37 1.38
C LEU A 152 10.04 1.54 0.30
N ALA A 153 9.55 0.35 0.02
CA ALA A 153 10.12 -0.51 -1.01
C ALA A 153 9.93 0.04 -2.43
N LEU A 154 8.78 0.63 -2.75
CA LEU A 154 8.50 1.18 -4.09
C LEU A 154 9.38 2.37 -4.47
N ILE A 155 9.76 3.19 -3.48
CA ILE A 155 10.63 4.36 -3.67
C ILE A 155 12.12 4.03 -3.55
N ASP A 156 12.44 2.77 -3.25
CA ASP A 156 13.81 2.29 -3.10
C ASP A 156 14.53 2.17 -4.45
N ARG A 157 15.77 2.64 -4.50
CA ARG A 157 16.68 2.50 -5.65
C ARG A 157 17.00 1.04 -6.01
N ARG A 158 16.90 0.11 -5.05
CA ARG A 158 17.09 -1.35 -5.26
C ARG A 158 15.99 -1.94 -6.15
N VAL A 159 14.83 -1.28 -6.27
CA VAL A 159 13.76 -1.70 -7.18
C VAL A 159 13.96 -1.07 -8.55
N GLY A 160 14.40 -1.91 -9.49
CA GLY A 160 14.69 -1.51 -10.87
C GLY A 160 13.44 -1.32 -11.75
N LYS A 161 13.62 -0.61 -12.88
CA LYS A 161 12.58 -0.27 -13.87
C LYS A 161 11.73 -1.47 -14.31
N LYS A 162 12.38 -2.57 -14.73
CA LYS A 162 11.69 -3.79 -15.20
C LYS A 162 10.77 -4.36 -14.13
N ARG A 163 11.17 -4.28 -12.85
CA ARG A 163 10.39 -4.80 -11.74
C ARG A 163 9.15 -3.95 -11.48
N ILE A 164 9.28 -2.62 -11.50
CA ILE A 164 8.13 -1.72 -11.39
C ILE A 164 7.12 -2.01 -12.51
N LEU A 165 7.56 -2.13 -13.75
CA LEU A 165 6.65 -2.41 -14.87
C LEU A 165 5.91 -3.76 -14.73
N ASN A 166 6.57 -4.79 -14.21
CA ASN A 166 5.97 -6.12 -14.05
C ASN A 166 4.99 -6.23 -12.87
N MET A 167 4.93 -5.25 -11.97
CA MET A 167 4.09 -5.29 -10.77
C MET A 167 2.73 -4.60 -10.93
N SER A 168 2.40 -4.10 -12.12
CA SER A 168 1.17 -3.32 -12.38
C SER A 168 -0.09 -4.00 -11.85
N GLU A 169 -0.31 -5.28 -12.17
CA GLU A 169 -1.50 -6.02 -11.76
C GLU A 169 -1.55 -6.26 -10.25
N LYS A 170 -0.41 -6.57 -9.62
CA LYS A 170 -0.35 -6.75 -8.16
C LYS A 170 -0.67 -5.45 -7.41
N ILE A 171 -0.22 -4.31 -7.94
CA ILE A 171 -0.38 -3.00 -7.30
C ILE A 171 -1.82 -2.52 -7.34
N LYS A 172 -2.59 -2.83 -8.41
CA LYS A 172 -4.03 -2.50 -8.49
C LYS A 172 -4.84 -3.04 -7.30
N LEU A 173 -4.40 -4.15 -6.71
CA LEU A 173 -5.04 -4.77 -5.55
C LEU A 173 -4.58 -4.20 -4.19
N LYS A 174 -3.52 -3.39 -4.18
CA LYS A 174 -2.98 -2.78 -2.95
C LYS A 174 -3.71 -1.47 -2.62
N HIS A 175 -3.48 -0.97 -1.41
CA HIS A 175 -4.09 0.27 -0.93
C HIS A 175 -3.79 1.46 -1.86
N PRO A 176 -4.72 2.42 -2.06
CA PRO A 176 -4.53 3.59 -2.94
C PRO A 176 -3.23 4.36 -2.72
N ILE A 177 -2.72 4.42 -1.49
CA ILE A 177 -1.40 5.02 -1.21
C ILE A 177 -0.23 4.27 -1.82
N VAL A 178 -0.28 2.93 -1.83
CA VAL A 178 0.74 2.10 -2.47
C VAL A 178 0.67 2.30 -3.98
N GLN A 179 -0.53 2.40 -4.55
CA GLN A 179 -0.75 2.74 -5.95
C GLN A 179 -0.21 4.13 -6.30
N TYR A 180 -0.43 5.11 -5.43
CA TYR A 180 0.11 6.47 -5.58
C TYR A 180 1.64 6.47 -5.67
N PHE A 181 2.33 5.79 -4.75
CA PHE A 181 3.80 5.71 -4.78
C PHE A 181 4.33 4.88 -5.95
N TYR A 182 3.57 3.88 -6.40
CA TYR A 182 3.88 3.14 -7.61
C TYR A 182 3.81 4.04 -8.86
N GLU A 183 2.74 4.81 -9.02
CA GLU A 183 2.58 5.74 -10.14
C GLU A 183 3.59 6.89 -10.07
N LEU A 184 3.89 7.39 -8.87
CA LEU A 184 4.98 8.34 -8.65
C LEU A 184 6.29 7.76 -9.17
N ARG A 185 6.61 6.51 -8.82
CA ARG A 185 7.81 5.83 -9.31
C ARG A 185 7.76 5.64 -10.82
N ARG A 186 6.64 5.20 -11.38
CA ARG A 186 6.45 4.94 -12.81
C ARG A 186 6.58 6.20 -13.66
N SER A 187 6.12 7.35 -13.16
CA SER A 187 6.26 8.66 -13.82
C SER A 187 7.72 9.12 -13.97
N THR A 188 8.64 8.49 -13.25
CA THR A 188 10.08 8.81 -13.26
C THR A 188 10.94 7.83 -14.07
N LEU A 189 10.32 6.84 -14.75
CA LEU A 189 11.00 5.76 -15.47
C LEU A 189 11.28 6.07 -16.94
#